data_AF-A0A969VYD4-F1
#
_entry.id   AF-A0A969VYD4-F1
#
_cell.length_a   1.000
_cell.length_b   1.000
_cell.length_c   1.000
_cell.angle_alpha   90.00
_cell.angle_beta   90.00
_cell.angle_gamma   90.00
#
_symmetry.space_group_name_H-M   'P 1'
#
loop_
_entity.id
_entity.type
_entity.pdbx_description
1 polymer ?
#
loop_
_entity_poly.entity_id
_entity_poly.type
_entity_poly.pdbx_seq_one_letter_code
_entity_poly.pdbx_strand_id
1 'polypeptide(L)'
;MPPERQAKPNMLLDLFNNYRGEAQHIVIVLLAMAIWRWGGAPERWVIGVVVGVLLLPFYVFKLQGYQDIYFGPVAVIGVGTDLVAAAAFVLIAVNANRNYPLWVAGFQLVAVGAHAVNALVESFSPLAFLILTIGPSYCQL
;
A
#
# COMPACT_ATOMS: atom_id res chain seq x y z
N MET A 1 -3.03 46.72 10.89
CA MET A 1 -2.53 45.40 10.47
C MET A 1 -2.27 44.60 11.73
N PRO A 2 -3.09 43.58 12.08
CA PRO A 2 -2.87 42.81 13.30
C PRO A 2 -1.58 41.97 13.17
N PRO A 3 -0.80 41.79 14.26
CA PRO A 3 0.43 41.01 14.21
C PRO A 3 0.12 39.54 13.91
N GLU A 4 0.84 38.99 12.94
CA GLU A 4 0.82 37.59 12.55
C GLU A 4 1.20 36.74 13.78
N ARG A 5 0.26 35.93 14.28
CA ARG A 5 0.46 35.09 15.46
C ARG A 5 1.44 33.98 15.08
N GLN A 6 2.73 34.16 15.32
CA GLN A 6 3.74 33.10 15.17
C GLN A 6 3.32 31.90 16.04
N ALA A 7 2.92 30.82 15.38
CA ALA A 7 2.57 29.58 16.07
C ALA A 7 3.84 29.02 16.74
N LYS A 8 3.77 28.70 18.04
CA LYS A 8 4.88 28.04 18.72
C LYS A 8 5.09 26.66 18.08
N PRO A 9 6.33 26.28 17.73
CA PRO A 9 6.62 24.94 17.22
C PRO A 9 6.24 23.92 18.29
N ASN A 10 5.34 23.00 17.92
CA ASN A 10 4.92 21.91 18.78
C ASN A 10 5.91 20.77 18.61
N MET A 11 6.97 20.77 19.43
CA MET A 11 8.06 19.78 19.37
C MET A 11 7.57 18.32 19.23
N LEU A 12 6.48 17.95 19.90
CA LEU A 12 5.87 16.62 19.80
C LEU A 12 5.24 16.35 18.41
N LEU A 13 4.57 17.35 17.84
CA LEU A 13 3.96 17.25 16.52
C LEU A 13 5.05 17.20 15.44
N ASP A 14 6.11 17.98 15.60
CA ASP A 14 7.25 17.99 14.69
C ASP A 14 7.99 16.65 14.72
N LEU A 15 8.22 16.09 15.92
CA LEU A 15 8.78 14.74 16.07
C LEU A 15 7.90 13.69 15.37
N PHE A 16 6.60 13.68 15.63
CA PHE A 16 5.68 12.73 15.02
C PHE A 16 5.68 12.84 13.48
N ASN A 17 5.58 14.06 12.95
CA ASN A 17 5.55 14.29 11.50
C ASN A 17 6.85 13.90 10.80
N ASN A 18 8.00 14.11 11.46
CA ASN A 18 9.31 13.78 10.88
C ASN A 18 9.57 12.26 10.83
N TYR A 19 9.05 11.49 11.79
CA TYR A 19 9.36 10.06 11.90
C TYR A 19 8.20 9.11 11.58
N ARG A 20 6.98 9.62 11.28
CA ARG A 20 5.80 8.77 10.99
C ARG A 20 6.06 7.73 9.90
N GLY A 21 6.80 8.10 8.86
CA GLY A 21 7.14 7.21 7.76
C GLY A 21 8.02 6.06 8.25
N GLU A 22 9.17 6.37 8.86
CA GLU A 22 10.09 5.36 9.38
C GLU A 22 9.44 4.45 10.42
N ALA A 23 8.61 5.00 11.31
CA ALA A 23 7.85 4.23 12.29
C ALA A 23 6.89 3.24 11.61
N GLN A 24 6.16 3.67 10.56
CA GLN A 24 5.29 2.80 9.79
C GLN A 24 6.07 1.65 9.14
N HIS A 25 7.22 1.92 8.54
CA HIS A 25 8.07 0.89 7.93
C HIS A 25 8.53 -0.16 8.94
N ILE A 26 9.02 0.28 10.10
CA ILE A 26 9.45 -0.60 11.18
C ILE A 26 8.27 -1.48 11.63
N VAL A 27 7.10 -0.89 11.85
CA VAL A 27 5.90 -1.63 12.27
C VAL A 27 5.48 -2.66 11.22
N ILE A 28 5.46 -2.30 9.93
CA ILE A 28 5.12 -3.23 8.84
C ILE A 28 6.09 -4.40 8.80
N VAL A 29 7.40 -4.16 8.94
CA VAL A 29 8.41 -5.23 8.94
C VAL A 29 8.23 -6.15 10.15
N LEU A 30 8.00 -5.59 11.34
CA LEU A 30 7.76 -6.38 12.56
C LEU A 30 6.47 -7.21 12.44
N LEU A 31 5.38 -6.63 11.93
CA LEU A 31 4.13 -7.34 11.67
C LEU A 31 4.32 -8.45 10.64
N ALA A 32 5.02 -8.17 9.55
CA ALA A 32 5.28 -9.17 8.52
C ALA A 32 6.05 -10.37 9.07
N MET A 33 7.10 -10.12 9.86
CA MET A 33 7.86 -11.17 10.54
C MET A 33 7.01 -11.93 11.56
N ALA A 34 6.16 -11.23 12.31
CA ALA A 34 5.26 -11.85 13.29
C ALA A 34 4.24 -12.78 12.60
N ILE A 35 3.60 -12.32 11.53
CA ILE A 35 2.66 -13.12 10.73
C ILE A 35 3.38 -14.31 10.09
N TRP A 36 4.59 -14.11 9.59
CA TRP A 36 5.37 -15.21 9.03
C TRP A 36 5.69 -16.28 10.08
N ARG A 37 6.06 -15.86 11.30
CA ARG A 37 6.47 -16.77 12.39
C ARG A 37 5.31 -17.47 13.07
N TRP A 38 4.18 -16.79 13.27
CA TRP A 38 3.06 -17.24 14.10
C TRP A 38 1.72 -17.35 13.36
N GLY A 39 1.58 -16.78 12.17
CA GLY A 39 0.38 -16.89 11.34
C GLY A 39 0.17 -18.30 10.81
N GLY A 40 -1.09 -18.62 10.49
CA GLY A 40 -1.46 -19.85 9.80
C GLY A 40 -1.04 -19.82 8.32
N ALA A 41 -1.30 -20.93 7.62
CA ALA A 41 -0.95 -21.05 6.21
C ALA A 41 -1.51 -19.92 5.33
N PRO A 42 -2.82 -19.58 5.35
CA PRO A 42 -3.34 -18.52 4.49
C PRO A 42 -2.76 -17.15 4.84
N GLU A 43 -2.54 -16.86 6.13
CA GLU A 43 -1.95 -15.59 6.56
C GLU A 43 -0.49 -15.44 6.07
N ARG A 44 0.28 -16.53 6.09
CA ARG A 44 1.65 -16.56 5.54
C ARG A 44 1.69 -16.32 4.05
N TRP A 45 0.73 -16.87 3.30
CA TRP A 45 0.64 -16.61 1.86
C TRP A 45 0.24 -15.16 1.58
N VAL A 46 -0.73 -14.61 2.31
CA VAL A 46 -1.13 -13.20 2.17
C VAL A 46 0.06 -12.28 2.41
N ILE A 47 0.76 -12.42 3.55
CA ILE A 47 1.91 -11.56 3.83
C ILE A 47 3.06 -11.77 2.83
N GLY A 48 3.24 -13.00 2.33
CA GLY A 48 4.19 -13.30 1.27
C GLY A 48 3.90 -12.53 -0.02
N VAL A 49 2.63 -12.42 -0.41
CA VAL A 49 2.19 -11.61 -1.56
C VAL A 49 2.38 -10.12 -1.27
N VAL A 50 1.97 -9.62 -0.10
CA VAL A 50 2.16 -8.21 0.26
C VAL A 50 3.63 -7.83 0.21
N VAL A 51 4.51 -8.61 0.82
CA VAL A 51 5.95 -8.32 0.82
C VAL A 51 6.56 -8.50 -0.57
N GLY A 52 6.30 -9.62 -1.23
CA GLY A 52 6.97 -9.99 -2.48
C GLY A 52 6.45 -9.26 -3.72
N VAL A 53 5.16 -8.94 -3.76
CA VAL A 53 4.50 -8.37 -4.95
C VAL A 53 4.21 -6.89 -4.77
N LEU A 54 3.79 -6.44 -3.58
CA LEU A 54 3.42 -5.04 -3.36
C LEU A 54 4.58 -4.20 -2.84
N LEU A 55 5.30 -4.66 -1.80
CA LEU A 55 6.35 -3.89 -1.16
C LEU A 55 7.70 -3.98 -1.88
N LEU A 56 8.15 -5.19 -2.25
CA LEU A 56 9.48 -5.40 -2.80
C LEU A 56 9.72 -4.64 -4.11
N PRO A 57 8.81 -4.65 -5.11
CA PRO A 57 8.99 -3.84 -6.31
C PRO A 57 9.11 -2.35 -6.01
N PHE A 58 8.29 -1.83 -5.08
CA PHE A 58 8.38 -0.42 -4.67
C PHE A 58 9.79 -0.06 -4.19
N TYR A 59 10.41 -0.86 -3.31
CA TYR A 59 11.78 -0.59 -2.86
C TYR A 59 12.82 -0.78 -3.97
N VAL A 60 12.67 -1.80 -4.80
CA VAL A 60 13.60 -2.04 -5.92
C VAL A 60 13.64 -0.84 -6.86
N PHE A 61 12.48 -0.32 -7.26
CA PHE A 61 12.41 0.86 -8.14
C PHE A 61 12.84 2.15 -7.42
N LYS A 62 12.53 2.29 -6.13
CA LYS A 62 13.05 3.40 -5.31
C LYS A 62 14.59 3.42 -5.27
N LEU A 63 15.23 2.27 -5.12
CA LEU A 63 16.70 2.15 -5.13
C LEU A 63 17.31 2.49 -6.51
N GLN A 64 16.54 2.36 -7.59
CA GLN A 64 16.94 2.78 -8.94
C GLN A 64 16.71 4.28 -9.21
N GLY A 65 16.23 5.03 -8.21
CA GLY A 65 16.04 6.48 -8.29
C GLY A 65 14.63 6.92 -8.70
N TYR A 66 13.71 5.99 -8.94
CA TYR A 66 12.31 6.33 -9.20
C TYR A 66 11.62 6.79 -7.91
N GLN A 67 10.93 7.93 -7.99
CA GLN A 67 10.30 8.53 -6.81
C GLN A 67 8.92 7.93 -6.50
N ASP A 68 8.22 7.47 -7.53
CA ASP A 68 6.93 6.79 -7.40
C ASP A 68 6.73 5.77 -8.54
N ILE A 69 5.84 4.81 -8.31
CA ILE A 69 5.45 3.76 -9.28
C ILE A 69 4.00 3.92 -9.77
N TYR A 70 3.36 5.03 -9.41
CA TYR A 70 1.93 5.27 -9.66
C TYR A 70 1.72 6.33 -10.75
N PHE A 71 2.71 7.18 -10.98
CA PHE A 71 2.73 8.21 -12.01
C PHE A 71 3.96 8.07 -12.90
N GLY A 72 3.89 8.67 -14.09
CA GLY A 72 5.02 8.75 -15.01
C GLY A 72 5.36 7.45 -15.75
N PRO A 73 6.60 7.32 -16.25
CA PRO A 73 6.98 6.27 -17.20
C PRO A 73 6.90 4.84 -16.65
N VAL A 74 6.99 4.70 -15.33
CA VAL A 74 6.99 3.41 -14.63
C VAL A 74 5.63 3.05 -14.04
N ALA A 75 4.59 3.85 -14.27
CA ALA A 75 3.25 3.63 -13.72
C ALA A 75 2.66 2.25 -14.07
N VAL A 76 3.04 1.70 -15.23
CA VAL A 76 2.64 0.35 -15.67
C VAL A 76 3.07 -0.75 -14.69
N ILE A 77 4.16 -0.53 -13.94
CA ILE A 77 4.63 -1.47 -12.93
C ILE A 77 3.65 -1.53 -11.76
N GLY A 78 3.15 -0.38 -11.30
CA GLY A 78 2.12 -0.31 -10.24
C GLY A 78 0.84 -1.06 -10.64
N VAL A 79 0.38 -0.86 -11.88
CA VAL A 79 -0.76 -1.61 -12.43
C VAL A 79 -0.47 -3.12 -12.43
N GLY A 80 0.71 -3.51 -12.91
CA GLY A 80 1.13 -4.91 -12.97
C GLY A 80 1.19 -5.57 -11.59
N THR A 81 1.77 -4.89 -10.59
CA THR A 81 1.83 -5.41 -9.23
C THR A 81 0.44 -5.57 -8.63
N ASP A 82 -0.46 -4.62 -8.87
CA ASP A 82 -1.82 -4.70 -8.32
C ASP A 82 -2.65 -5.81 -8.97
N LEU A 83 -2.46 -6.08 -10.27
CA LEU A 83 -3.10 -7.20 -10.97
C LEU A 83 -2.58 -8.56 -10.49
N VAL A 84 -1.26 -8.70 -10.34
CA VAL A 84 -0.65 -9.94 -9.82
C VAL A 84 -1.09 -10.20 -8.39
N ALA A 85 -1.10 -9.16 -7.55
CA ALA A 85 -1.57 -9.27 -6.17
C ALA A 85 -3.07 -9.63 -6.11
N ALA A 86 -3.91 -9.02 -6.95
CA ALA A 86 -5.34 -9.35 -7.01
C ALA A 86 -5.56 -10.82 -7.34
N ALA A 87 -4.89 -11.33 -8.37
CA ALA A 87 -4.97 -12.74 -8.76
C ALA A 87 -4.50 -13.66 -7.63
N ALA A 88 -3.35 -13.35 -7.01
CA ALA A 88 -2.80 -14.14 -5.92
C ALA A 88 -3.74 -14.16 -4.68
N PHE A 89 -4.30 -13.01 -4.28
CA PHE A 89 -5.23 -12.95 -3.15
C PHE A 89 -6.55 -13.66 -3.44
N VAL A 90 -7.09 -13.58 -4.66
CA VAL A 90 -8.27 -14.37 -5.05
C VAL A 90 -7.97 -15.87 -4.94
N LEU A 91 -6.82 -16.31 -5.46
CA LEU A 91 -6.41 -17.72 -5.35
C LEU A 91 -6.26 -18.16 -3.90
N ILE A 92 -5.68 -17.33 -3.03
CA ILE A 92 -5.58 -17.63 -1.59
C ILE A 92 -6.99 -17.68 -0.98
N ALA A 93 -7.86 -16.72 -1.28
CA ALA A 93 -9.19 -16.61 -0.71
C ALA A 93 -10.08 -17.81 -1.03
N VAL A 94 -10.07 -18.29 -2.29
CA VAL A 94 -10.89 -19.45 -2.67
C VAL A 94 -10.38 -20.76 -2.07
N ASN A 95 -9.11 -20.83 -1.67
CA ASN A 95 -8.52 -22.01 -1.02
C ASN A 95 -8.50 -21.91 0.51
N ALA A 96 -8.79 -20.75 1.08
CA ALA A 96 -8.73 -20.52 2.52
C ALA A 96 -10.08 -20.80 3.19
N ASN A 97 -10.08 -21.56 4.29
CA ASN A 97 -11.26 -21.74 5.14
C ASN A 97 -11.44 -20.57 6.14
N ARG A 98 -11.23 -19.33 5.67
CA ARG A 98 -11.33 -18.10 6.47
C ARG A 98 -11.87 -16.96 5.62
N ASN A 99 -12.68 -16.08 6.22
CA ASN A 99 -13.24 -14.94 5.50
C ASN A 99 -12.20 -13.87 5.20
N TYR A 100 -11.27 -13.56 6.11
CA TYR A 100 -10.34 -12.44 5.98
C TYR A 100 -9.59 -12.36 4.63
N PRO A 101 -9.01 -13.45 4.06
CA PRO A 101 -8.41 -13.41 2.74
C PRO A 101 -9.33 -12.90 1.62
N LEU A 102 -10.65 -13.13 1.72
CA LEU A 102 -11.63 -12.58 0.77
C LEU A 102 -11.72 -11.05 0.87
N TRP A 103 -11.64 -10.50 2.08
CA TRP A 103 -11.59 -9.04 2.29
C TRP A 103 -10.31 -8.45 1.68
N VAL A 104 -9.16 -9.09 1.92
CA VAL A 104 -7.87 -8.70 1.32
C VAL A 104 -7.95 -8.66 -0.21
N ALA A 105 -8.53 -9.69 -0.82
CA ALA A 105 -8.77 -9.72 -2.27
C ALA A 105 -9.69 -8.58 -2.72
N GLY A 106 -10.78 -8.33 -1.99
CA GLY A 106 -11.71 -7.23 -2.27
C GLY A 106 -11.04 -5.85 -2.21
N PHE A 107 -10.20 -5.62 -1.20
CA PHE A 107 -9.39 -4.40 -1.08
C PHE A 107 -8.43 -4.26 -2.28
N GLN A 108 -7.80 -5.35 -2.72
CA GLN A 108 -6.93 -5.29 -3.89
C GLN A 108 -7.68 -4.98 -5.19
N LEU A 109 -8.93 -5.46 -5.31
CA LEU A 109 -9.78 -5.10 -6.46
C LEU A 109 -10.14 -3.60 -6.49
N VAL A 110 -10.17 -2.91 -5.35
CA VAL A 110 -10.34 -1.45 -5.32
C VAL A 110 -9.14 -0.75 -5.99
N ALA A 111 -7.91 -1.18 -5.70
CA ALA A 111 -6.71 -0.65 -6.34
C ALA A 111 -6.70 -0.91 -7.85
N VAL A 112 -7.03 -2.14 -8.28
CA VAL A 112 -7.18 -2.48 -9.70
C VAL A 112 -8.26 -1.62 -10.37
N GLY A 113 -9.40 -1.42 -9.70
CA GLY A 113 -10.48 -0.55 -10.17
C GLY A 113 -10.03 0.90 -10.35
N ALA A 114 -9.20 1.42 -9.44
CA ALA A 114 -8.66 2.77 -9.54
C ALA A 114 -7.75 2.94 -10.76
N HIS A 115 -6.91 1.95 -11.08
CA HIS A 115 -6.13 1.95 -12.32
C HIS A 115 -7.01 1.94 -13.58
N ALA A 116 -8.07 1.12 -13.58
CA ALA A 116 -9.01 1.07 -14.69
C ALA A 116 -9.72 2.42 -14.89
N VAL A 117 -10.19 3.06 -13.81
CA VAL A 117 -10.81 4.38 -13.87
C VAL A 117 -9.81 5.43 -14.37
N ASN A 118 -8.58 5.43 -13.86
CA ASN A 118 -7.52 6.33 -14.30
C ASN A 118 -7.19 6.20 -15.79
N ALA A 119 -7.31 4.99 -16.36
CA ALA A 119 -7.08 4.74 -17.78
C ALA A 119 -8.26 5.17 -18.67
N LEU A 120 -9.48 5.23 -18.13
CA LEU A 120 -10.70 5.49 -18.90
C LEU A 120 -11.21 6.93 -18.77
N VAL A 121 -10.84 7.63 -17.70
CA VAL A 121 -11.37 8.96 -17.38
C VAL A 121 -10.24 9.99 -17.46
N GLU A 122 -10.39 10.95 -18.38
CA GLU A 122 -9.38 12.01 -18.63
C GLU A 122 -9.11 12.91 -17.40
N SER A 123 -10.07 13.04 -16.50
CA SER A 123 -10.00 13.91 -15.32
C SER A 123 -10.28 13.12 -14.05
N PHE A 124 -9.30 12.33 -13.60
CA PHE A 124 -9.33 11.65 -12.32
C PHE A 124 -8.46 12.38 -11.29
N SER A 125 -9.03 12.69 -10.12
CA SER A 125 -8.31 13.40 -9.06
C SER A 125 -7.07 12.60 -8.62
N PRO A 126 -5.85 13.17 -8.68
CA PRO A 126 -4.63 12.47 -8.28
C PRO A 126 -4.67 11.99 -6.83
N LEU A 127 -5.29 12.76 -5.93
CA LEU A 127 -5.45 12.37 -4.53
C LEU A 127 -6.41 11.18 -4.39
N ALA A 128 -7.52 11.18 -5.11
CA ALA A 128 -8.46 10.05 -5.08
C ALA A 128 -7.81 8.78 -5.64
N PHE A 129 -7.05 8.91 -6.73
CA PHE A 129 -6.28 7.80 -7.29
C PHE A 129 -5.28 7.23 -6.28
N LEU A 130 -4.49 8.07 -5.62
CA LEU A 130 -3.53 7.63 -4.60
C LEU A 130 -4.22 6.97 -3.39
N ILE A 131 -5.34 7.53 -2.93
CA ILE A 131 -6.11 6.95 -1.82
C ILE A 131 -6.63 5.55 -2.21
N LEU A 132 -7.15 5.38 -3.42
CA LEU A 132 -7.73 4.12 -3.85
C LEU A 132 -6.70 3.07 -4.27
N THR A 133 -5.48 3.47 -4.65
CA THR A 133 -4.38 2.55 -4.98
C THR A 133 -3.54 2.17 -3.77
N ILE A 134 -3.24 3.13 -2.88
CA ILE A 134 -2.40 2.89 -1.69
C ILE A 134 -3.23 2.53 -0.47
N GLY A 135 -4.37 3.20 -0.25
CA GLY A 135 -5.22 3.02 0.93
C GLY A 135 -5.61 1.57 1.23
N PRO A 136 -6.00 0.75 0.24
CA PRO A 136 -6.30 -0.66 0.48
C PRO A 136 -5.17 -1.45 1.13
N SER A 137 -3.90 -1.12 0.87
CA SER A 137 -2.74 -1.84 1.41
C SER A 137 -2.65 -1.84 2.94
N TYR A 138 -3.21 -0.82 3.60
CA TYR A 138 -3.26 -0.76 5.07
C TYR A 138 -4.19 -1.82 5.68
N CYS A 139 -5.11 -2.39 4.90
CA CYS A 139 -6.04 -3.43 5.34
C CYS A 139 -5.60 -4.85 4.95
N GLN A 140 -4.41 -4.99 4.35
CA GLN A 140 -3.90 -6.26 3.81
C GLN A 140 -2.78 -6.88 4.66
N LEU A 141 -2.38 -6.19 5.74
CA LEU A 141 -1.40 -6.61 6.73
C LEU A 141 -2.06 -7.11 8.01
#